data_AF-A0A7J3TJN1-F1
#
_entry.id   AF-A0A7J3TJN1-F1
#
_cell.length_a   1.000
_cell.length_b   1.000
_cell.length_c   1.000
_cell.angle_alpha   90.00
_cell.angle_beta   90.00
_cell.angle_gamma   90.00
#
_symmetry.space_group_name_H-M   'P 1'
#
loop_
_entity.id
_entity.type
_entity.pdbx_description
1 polymer ?
#
loop_
_entity_poly.entity_id
_entity_poly.type
_entity_poly.pdbx_seq_one_letter_code
_entity_poly.pdbx_strand_id
1 'polypeptide(L)'
;MRIRKKYLFYVLAILSSFIGAVVTVIDTYISIEYKFNPWSLCLAIFIAGLVITFFLSLILSIPLRGKSIGARIDPSFKRLRMLKKEELKHHLLAGIGNAVATVGYFLIISIYQEPSTILAFSEVVILYLLMMESIAEKNTPTMAE
;
A
#
# COMPACT_ATOMS: atom_id res chain seq x y z
N MET A 1 21.60 13.11 -4.97
CA MET A 1 21.11 13.90 -3.83
C MET A 1 20.95 12.94 -2.66
N ARG A 2 21.87 12.92 -1.69
CA ARG A 2 21.84 11.97 -0.58
C ARG A 2 21.02 12.60 0.55
N ILE A 3 19.69 12.51 0.44
CA ILE A 3 18.80 12.95 1.53
C ILE A 3 19.24 12.21 2.80
N ARG A 4 19.52 12.94 3.89
CA ARG A 4 19.83 12.33 5.19
C ARG A 4 18.64 11.43 5.57
N LYS A 5 18.90 10.16 5.89
CA LYS A 5 17.89 9.10 6.10
C LYS A 5 16.67 9.54 6.93
N LYS A 6 16.87 10.40 7.94
CA LYS A 6 15.82 10.99 8.77
C LYS A 6 14.79 11.80 7.98
N TYR A 7 15.20 12.71 7.10
CA TYR A 7 14.26 13.53 6.31
C TYR A 7 13.53 12.71 5.25
N LEU A 8 14.18 11.66 4.71
CA LEU A 8 13.51 10.76 3.78
C LEU A 8 12.32 10.07 4.46
N PHE A 9 12.51 9.60 5.70
CA PHE A 9 11.45 8.97 6.48
C PHE A 9 10.27 9.93 6.73
N TYR A 10 10.53 11.14 7.24
CA TYR A 10 9.45 12.11 7.50
C TYR A 10 8.70 12.51 6.24
N VAL A 11 9.41 12.76 5.14
CA VAL A 11 8.78 13.11 3.85
C VAL A 11 7.91 11.96 3.34
N LEU A 12 8.39 10.71 3.45
CA LEU A 12 7.64 9.54 3.01
C LEU A 12 6.38 9.35 3.86
N ALA A 13 6.49 9.50 5.19
CA ALA A 13 5.37 9.35 6.11
C ALA A 13 4.28 10.42 5.86
N ILE A 14 4.68 11.69 5.75
CA ILE A 14 3.75 12.80 5.50
C ILE A 14 3.06 12.64 4.15
N LEU A 15 3.82 12.35 3.08
CA LEU A 15 3.25 12.14 1.75
C LEU A 15 2.31 10.93 1.72
N SER A 16 2.67 9.83 2.38
CA SER A 16 1.83 8.63 2.44
C SER A 16 0.52 8.91 3.17
N SER A 17 0.57 9.59 4.31
CA SER A 17 -0.63 9.97 5.08
C SER A 17 -1.53 10.92 4.27
N PHE A 18 -0.94 11.93 3.63
CA PHE A 18 -1.70 12.87 2.78
C PHE A 18 -2.36 12.17 1.59
N ILE A 19 -1.62 11.32 0.86
CA ILE A 19 -2.17 10.55 -0.26
C ILE A 19 -3.28 9.62 0.23
N GLY A 20 -3.08 8.92 1.36
CA GLY A 20 -4.09 8.05 1.94
C GLY A 20 -5.39 8.77 2.30
N ALA A 21 -5.28 9.98 2.87
CA ALA A 21 -6.44 10.82 3.18
C ALA A 21 -7.19 11.25 1.91
N VAL A 22 -6.46 11.73 0.89
CA VAL A 22 -7.06 12.14 -0.39
C VAL A 22 -7.76 10.98 -1.09
N VAL A 23 -7.11 9.81 -1.16
CA VAL A 23 -7.69 8.61 -1.76
C VAL A 23 -8.95 8.19 -1.01
N THR A 24 -8.94 8.21 0.32
CA THR A 24 -10.11 7.83 1.11
C THR A 24 -11.32 8.74 0.87
N VAL A 25 -11.08 10.04 0.72
CA VAL A 25 -12.16 10.98 0.38
C VAL A 25 -12.73 10.68 -1.01
N ILE A 26 -11.86 10.45 -2.01
CA ILE A 26 -12.26 10.14 -3.39
C ILE A 26 -13.05 8.82 -3.44
N ASP A 27 -12.53 7.76 -2.83
CA ASP A 27 -13.13 6.44 -2.84
C ASP A 27 -14.50 6.43 -2.13
N THR A 28 -14.61 7.16 -1.02
CA THR A 28 -15.89 7.34 -0.32
C THR A 28 -16.90 8.10 -1.18
N TYR A 29 -16.49 9.22 -1.78
CA TYR A 29 -17.34 10.03 -2.65
C TYR A 29 -17.86 9.21 -3.85
N ILE A 30 -16.97 8.52 -4.56
CA ILE A 30 -17.34 7.68 -5.71
C ILE A 30 -18.28 6.55 -5.28
N SER A 31 -18.00 5.90 -4.14
CA SER A 31 -18.83 4.80 -3.65
C SER A 31 -20.25 5.24 -3.32
N ILE A 32 -20.43 6.44 -2.76
CA ILE A 32 -21.74 6.98 -2.39
C ILE A 32 -22.50 7.47 -3.61
N GLU A 33 -21.85 8.27 -4.46
CA GLU A 33 -22.48 8.90 -5.62
C GLU A 33 -22.99 7.86 -6.63
N TYR A 34 -22.18 6.85 -6.91
CA TYR A 34 -22.49 5.83 -7.91
C TYR A 34 -23.10 4.55 -7.33
N LYS A 35 -23.23 4.46 -5.99
CA LYS A 35 -23.79 3.30 -5.26
C LYS A 35 -23.22 1.96 -5.73
N PHE A 36 -21.91 1.92 -5.96
CA PHE A 36 -21.27 0.71 -6.47
C PHE A 36 -21.37 -0.44 -5.47
N ASN A 37 -21.54 -1.65 -6.00
CA ASN A 37 -21.37 -2.85 -5.19
C ASN A 37 -19.89 -2.93 -4.74
N PRO A 38 -19.59 -3.06 -3.43
CA PRO A 38 -18.23 -3.07 -2.91
C PRO A 38 -17.33 -4.14 -3.54
N TRP A 39 -17.90 -5.30 -3.88
CA TRP A 39 -17.18 -6.39 -4.52
C TRP A 39 -16.76 -6.04 -5.95
N SER A 40 -17.65 -5.42 -6.71
CA SER A 40 -17.38 -4.98 -8.07
C SER A 40 -16.35 -3.87 -8.10
N LEU A 41 -16.44 -2.90 -7.19
CA LEU A 41 -15.48 -1.81 -7.07
C LEU A 41 -14.09 -2.33 -6.66
N CYS A 42 -14.04 -3.23 -5.68
CA CYS A 42 -12.79 -3.88 -5.26
C CYS A 42 -12.13 -4.62 -6.43
N LEU A 43 -12.89 -5.40 -7.21
CA LEU A 43 -12.36 -6.12 -8.36
C LEU A 43 -11.87 -5.17 -9.46
N ALA A 44 -12.62 -4.09 -9.74
CA ALA A 44 -12.23 -3.08 -10.72
C ALA A 44 -10.91 -2.39 -10.33
N ILE A 45 -10.77 -1.99 -9.07
CA ILE A 45 -9.56 -1.36 -8.55
C ILE A 45 -8.38 -2.35 -8.54
N PHE A 46 -8.62 -3.62 -8.23
CA PHE A 46 -7.57 -4.63 -8.28
C PHE A 46 -7.03 -4.83 -9.70
N ILE A 47 -7.92 -4.91 -10.70
CA ILE A 47 -7.53 -5.04 -12.11
C ILE A 47 -6.79 -3.77 -12.58
N ALA A 48 -7.33 -2.59 -12.28
CA ALA A 48 -6.69 -1.33 -12.64
C ALA A 48 -5.30 -1.21 -11.99
N GLY A 49 -5.19 -1.53 -10.70
CA GLY A 49 -3.95 -1.55 -9.95
C GLY A 49 -2.92 -2.52 -10.53
N LEU A 50 -3.33 -3.73 -10.94
CA LEU A 50 -2.46 -4.69 -11.61
C LEU A 50 -1.90 -4.11 -12.90
N VAL A 51 -2.76 -3.56 -13.76
CA VAL A 51 -2.36 -2.99 -15.05
C VAL A 51 -1.42 -1.79 -14.87
N ILE A 52 -1.79 -0.84 -14.01
CA ILE A 52 -0.98 0.36 -13.73
C ILE A 52 0.37 -0.03 -13.14
N THR A 53 0.40 -0.92 -12.15
CA THR A 53 1.64 -1.36 -11.49
C THR A 53 2.55 -2.09 -12.48
N PHE A 54 1.97 -2.94 -13.34
CA PHE A 54 2.72 -3.63 -14.38
C PHE A 54 3.38 -2.64 -15.34
N PHE A 55 2.63 -1.66 -15.88
CA PHE A 55 3.20 -0.64 -16.76
C PHE A 55 4.24 0.25 -16.06
N LEU A 56 3.98 0.67 -14.83
CA LEU A 56 4.93 1.45 -14.04
C LEU A 56 6.24 0.66 -13.83
N SER A 57 6.14 -0.63 -13.52
CA SER A 57 7.29 -1.51 -13.32
C SER A 57 8.11 -1.71 -14.60
N LEU A 58 7.44 -1.76 -15.77
CA LEU A 58 8.10 -1.80 -17.08
C LEU A 58 8.86 -0.50 -17.36
N ILE A 59 8.19 0.64 -17.18
CA ILE A 59 8.80 1.98 -17.38
C ILE A 59 10.02 2.15 -16.46
N LEU A 60 9.89 1.78 -15.18
CA LEU A 60 11.00 1.86 -14.22
C LEU A 60 12.13 0.87 -14.54
N SER A 61 11.86 -0.21 -15.29
CA SER A 61 12.86 -1.19 -15.71
C SER A 61 13.70 -0.73 -16.92
N ILE A 62 13.28 0.31 -17.64
CA ILE A 62 14.01 0.83 -18.80
C ILE A 62 15.42 1.28 -18.38
N PRO A 63 16.49 0.80 -19.05
CA PRO A 63 17.86 1.22 -18.76
C PRO A 63 18.13 2.61 -19.35
N LEU A 64 18.67 3.51 -18.52
CA LEU A 64 19.15 4.83 -18.93
C LEU A 64 20.57 5.03 -18.40
N ARG A 65 21.56 5.22 -19.30
CA ARG A 65 22.97 5.44 -18.95
C ARG A 65 23.54 4.39 -17.97
N GLY A 66 23.24 3.10 -18.23
CA GLY A 66 23.80 1.97 -17.49
C GLY A 66 23.06 1.56 -16.20
N LYS A 67 22.09 2.34 -15.71
CA LYS A 67 21.20 1.97 -14.59
C LYS A 67 19.73 2.02 -15.03
N SER A 68 18.85 1.22 -14.42
CA SER A 68 17.41 1.38 -14.68
C SER A 68 16.91 2.69 -14.08
N ILE A 69 15.84 3.26 -14.65
CA ILE A 69 15.19 4.46 -14.11
C ILE A 69 14.78 4.24 -12.66
N GLY A 70 14.20 3.07 -12.35
CA GLY A 70 13.84 2.66 -11.00
C GLY A 70 15.04 2.57 -10.06
N ALA A 71 16.19 2.07 -10.52
CA ALA A 71 17.41 1.99 -9.70
C ALA A 71 17.98 3.37 -9.29
N ARG A 72 17.56 4.45 -9.96
CA ARG A 72 17.92 5.82 -9.61
C ARG A 72 17.05 6.39 -8.49
N ILE A 73 15.78 5.97 -8.43
CA ILE A 73 14.81 6.37 -7.40
C ILE A 73 15.00 5.49 -6.16
N ASP A 74 15.02 4.18 -6.34
CA ASP A 74 15.29 3.18 -5.32
C ASP A 74 16.53 2.35 -5.73
N PRO A 75 17.67 2.49 -5.03
CA PRO A 75 18.87 1.69 -5.28
C PRO A 75 18.64 0.17 -5.23
N SER A 76 17.60 -0.29 -4.54
CA SER A 76 17.24 -1.71 -4.39
C SER A 76 16.48 -2.28 -5.58
N PHE A 77 15.97 -1.42 -6.48
CA PHE A 77 15.17 -1.85 -7.62
C PHE A 77 16.03 -2.57 -8.67
N LYS A 78 15.85 -3.89 -8.78
CA LYS A 78 16.60 -4.77 -9.69
C LYS A 78 15.81 -5.21 -10.93
N ARG A 79 14.97 -4.31 -11.47
CA ARG A 79 14.07 -4.59 -12.62
C ARG A 79 13.09 -5.73 -12.33
N LEU A 80 12.29 -6.07 -13.32
CA LEU A 80 11.40 -7.24 -13.25
C LEU A 80 12.21 -8.54 -13.29
N ARG A 81 11.95 -9.42 -12.31
CA ARG A 81 12.54 -10.75 -12.20
C ARG A 81 11.43 -11.79 -12.11
N MET A 82 11.65 -12.95 -12.70
CA MET A 82 10.77 -14.10 -12.48
C MET A 82 10.85 -14.59 -11.03
N LEU A 83 9.70 -14.97 -10.50
CA LEU A 83 9.54 -15.50 -9.15
C LEU A 83 10.09 -16.92 -9.04
N LYS A 84 10.79 -17.22 -7.95
CA LYS A 84 11.19 -18.60 -7.63
C LYS A 84 10.04 -19.35 -6.97
N LYS A 85 10.00 -20.68 -7.13
CA LYS A 85 8.94 -21.53 -6.52
C LYS A 85 8.86 -21.39 -5.00
N GLU A 86 9.99 -21.17 -4.33
CA GLU A 86 10.09 -20.97 -2.88
C GLU A 86 9.44 -19.66 -2.42
N GLU A 87 9.51 -18.62 -3.24
CA GLU A 87 8.96 -17.28 -2.94
C GLU A 87 7.45 -17.24 -3.18
N LEU A 88 6.92 -18.15 -4.01
CA LEU A 88 5.51 -18.14 -4.45
C LEU A 88 4.53 -18.20 -3.27
N LYS A 89 4.81 -19.02 -2.25
CA LYS A 89 3.95 -19.13 -1.06
C LYS A 89 3.83 -17.80 -0.32
N HIS A 90 4.95 -17.10 -0.16
CA HIS A 90 5.00 -15.81 0.53
C HIS A 90 4.23 -14.74 -0.25
N HIS A 91 4.40 -14.71 -1.57
CA HIS A 91 3.64 -13.79 -2.43
C HIS A 91 2.15 -14.09 -2.45
N LEU A 92 1.76 -15.37 -2.41
CA LEU A 92 0.36 -15.76 -2.34
C LEU A 92 -0.28 -15.32 -1.02
N LEU A 93 0.39 -15.55 0.11
CA LEU A 93 -0.08 -15.10 1.42
C LEU A 93 -0.18 -13.58 1.49
N ALA A 94 0.81 -12.85 0.99
CA ALA A 94 0.78 -11.39 0.90
C ALA A 94 -0.38 -10.91 0.00
N GLY A 95 -0.62 -11.57 -1.12
CA GLY A 95 -1.73 -11.26 -2.03
C GLY A 95 -3.10 -11.48 -1.39
N ILE A 96 -3.29 -12.58 -0.66
CA ILE A 96 -4.52 -12.86 0.09
C ILE A 96 -4.73 -11.79 1.16
N GLY A 97 -3.70 -11.48 1.95
CA GLY A 97 -3.78 -10.43 2.97
C GLY A 97 -4.18 -9.08 2.39
N ASN A 98 -3.56 -8.69 1.26
CA ASN A 98 -3.90 -7.46 0.56
C ASN A 98 -5.35 -7.47 0.02
N ALA A 99 -5.81 -8.60 -0.53
CA ALA A 99 -7.19 -8.74 -1.01
C ALA A 99 -8.20 -8.60 0.15
N VAL A 100 -7.96 -9.26 1.28
CA VAL A 100 -8.82 -9.17 2.48
C VAL A 100 -8.84 -7.73 3.00
N ALA A 101 -7.69 -7.07 3.08
CA ALA A 101 -7.61 -5.67 3.51
C ALA A 101 -8.41 -4.74 2.58
N THR A 102 -8.28 -4.90 1.27
CA THR A 102 -8.98 -4.08 0.27
C THR A 102 -10.51 -4.31 0.33
N VAL A 103 -10.95 -5.57 0.44
CA VAL A 103 -12.37 -5.88 0.60
C VAL A 103 -12.90 -5.29 1.90
N GLY A 104 -12.18 -5.47 3.02
CA GLY A 104 -12.54 -4.89 4.32
C GLY A 104 -12.69 -3.38 4.25
N TYR A 105 -11.77 -2.69 3.57
CA TYR A 105 -11.81 -1.26 3.33
C TYR A 105 -13.10 -0.81 2.61
N PHE A 106 -13.44 -1.43 1.47
CA PHE A 106 -14.66 -1.06 0.74
C PHE A 106 -15.95 -1.47 1.45
N LEU A 107 -15.92 -2.53 2.26
CA LEU A 107 -17.05 -2.87 3.13
C LEU A 107 -17.28 -1.79 4.19
N ILE A 108 -16.22 -1.30 4.84
CA ILE A 108 -16.31 -0.20 5.82
C ILE A 108 -16.86 1.06 5.13
N ILE A 109 -16.35 1.41 3.93
CA ILE A 109 -16.90 2.53 3.14
C ILE A 109 -18.40 2.36 2.91
N SER A 110 -18.84 1.17 2.51
CA SER A 110 -20.24 0.92 2.18
C SER A 110 -21.18 1.05 3.38
N ILE A 111 -20.69 0.73 4.58
CA ILE A 111 -21.45 0.76 5.83
C ILE A 111 -21.50 2.17 6.42
N TYR A 112 -20.35 2.83 6.53
CA TYR A 112 -20.24 4.09 7.29
C TYR A 112 -20.42 5.34 6.43
N GLN A 113 -20.06 5.30 5.14
CA GLN A 113 -20.27 6.41 4.18
C GLN A 113 -19.66 7.76 4.61
N GLU A 114 -18.76 7.77 5.58
CA GLU A 114 -18.07 8.98 6.06
C GLU A 114 -16.55 8.78 6.08
N PRO A 115 -15.78 9.62 5.36
CA PRO A 115 -14.32 9.50 5.29
C PRO A 115 -13.61 9.56 6.65
N SER A 116 -14.10 10.40 7.56
CA SER A 116 -13.57 10.58 8.92
C SER A 116 -13.59 9.27 9.72
N THR A 117 -14.69 8.52 9.63
CA THR A 117 -14.84 7.22 10.30
C THR A 117 -13.89 6.18 9.70
N ILE A 118 -13.74 6.14 8.38
CA ILE A 118 -12.84 5.21 7.69
C ILE A 118 -11.37 5.50 8.05
N LEU A 119 -11.00 6.78 8.13
CA LEU A 119 -9.65 7.18 8.53
C LEU A 119 -9.37 6.76 9.99
N ALA A 120 -10.33 6.91 10.90
CA ALA A 120 -10.17 6.45 12.28
C ALA A 120 -9.91 4.93 12.38
N PHE A 121 -10.57 4.12 11.54
CA PHE A 121 -10.28 2.68 11.47
C PHE A 121 -8.87 2.38 10.95
N SER A 122 -8.32 3.23 10.08
CA SER A 122 -6.97 3.05 9.53
C SER A 122 -5.89 3.23 10.60
N GLU A 123 -6.13 4.09 11.60
CA GLU A 123 -5.21 4.26 12.74
C GLU A 123 -5.16 3.03 13.65
N VAL A 124 -6.26 2.27 13.76
CA VAL A 124 -6.28 1.00 14.51
C VAL A 124 -5.37 -0.06 13.87
N VAL A 125 -5.19 -0.01 12.54
CA VAL A 125 -4.26 -0.90 11.82
C VAL A 125 -2.82 -0.69 12.31
N ILE A 126 -2.42 0.55 12.60
CA ILE A 126 -1.09 0.86 13.13
C ILE A 126 -0.87 0.16 14.48
N LEU A 127 -1.87 0.18 15.35
CA LEU A 127 -1.80 -0.48 16.66
C LEU A 127 -1.67 -2.01 16.51
N TYR A 128 -2.43 -2.61 15.60
CA TYR A 128 -2.32 -4.04 15.31
C TYR A 128 -0.95 -4.40 14.72
N LEU A 129 -0.42 -3.59 13.79
CA LEU A 129 0.90 -3.82 13.21
C LEU A 129 2.02 -3.73 14.26
N LEU A 130 1.98 -2.74 15.14
CA LEU A 130 2.91 -2.62 16.27
C LEU A 130 2.86 -3.85 17.19
N MET A 131 1.66 -4.35 17.47
CA MET A 131 1.49 -5.55 18.29
C MET A 131 2.05 -6.80 17.59
N MET A 132 1.77 -6.95 16.28
CA MET A 132 2.29 -8.07 15.49
C MET A 132 3.81 -8.03 15.34
N GLU A 133 4.39 -6.85 15.14
CA GLU A 133 5.83 -6.63 15.08
C GLU A 133 6.48 -7.00 16.42
N SER A 134 5.89 -6.57 17.53
CA SER A 134 6.37 -6.95 18.87
C SER A 134 6.33 -8.46 19.11
N ILE A 135 5.25 -9.14 18.69
CA ILE A 135 5.13 -10.60 18.80
C ILE A 135 6.14 -11.31 17.88
N ALA A 136 6.27 -10.86 16.64
CA ALA A 136 7.09 -11.50 15.62
C ALA A 136 8.59 -11.35 15.90
N GLU A 137 9.03 -10.15 16.28
CA GLU A 137 10.44 -9.87 16.60
C GLU A 137 10.82 -10.23 18.04
N LYS A 138 9.84 -10.56 18.89
CA LYS A 138 10.01 -10.73 20.36
C LYS A 138 10.63 -9.51 21.04
N ASN A 139 10.62 -8.36 20.38
CA ASN A 139 11.02 -7.08 20.95
C ASN A 139 9.79 -6.49 21.66
N THR A 140 9.86 -6.25 22.97
CA THR A 140 8.83 -5.43 23.63
C THR A 140 8.86 -4.05 23.00
N PRO A 141 7.70 -3.43 22.70
CA PRO A 141 7.70 -2.07 22.18
C PRO A 141 8.39 -1.21 23.25
N THR A 142 9.55 -0.66 22.92
CA THR A 142 10.20 0.29 23.81
C THR A 142 9.25 1.46 23.95
N MET A 143 8.75 1.69 25.17
CA MET A 143 7.92 2.85 25.49
C MET A 143 8.65 4.10 25.00
N ALA A 144 8.05 4.76 24.00
CA ALA A 144 8.41 6.05 23.40
C ALA A 144 9.86 6.54 23.63
N GLU A 145 10.67 6.53 22.56
CA GLU A 145 11.65 7.61 22.38
C GLU A 145 10.94 8.89 21.92
#